data_AF-A0ABD5S4Q6-F1
#
_entry.id   AF-A0ABD5S4Q6-F1
#
_cell.length_a   1.000
_cell.length_b   1.000
_cell.length_c   1.000
_cell.angle_alpha   90.00
_cell.angle_beta   90.00
_cell.angle_gamma   90.00
#
_symmetry.space_group_name_H-M   'P 1'
#
loop_
_entity.id
_entity.type
_entity.pdbx_description
1 polymer ?
#
loop_
_entity_poly.entity_id
_entity_poly.type
_entity_poly.pdbx_seq_one_letter_code
_entity_poly.pdbx_strand_id
1 'polypeptide(L)'
;MSDDCEVGLMCSRQPLDPSRVALAALLALVLVGSVAPALASSPPGPICSYCGDSFEETAAYHDVDLTVEESRAVIRVRADGNATWTVENRVDEGGAERLRENPAILDELTGRNVETGVAEDRPVVTFRYERPGFARRTLGGALVVTEFHPDWTRANYDGLGADRLV
;
A
#
# COMPACT_ATOMS: atom_id res chain seq x y z
N MET A 1 18.11 49.01 -13.22
CA MET A 1 16.79 49.64 -13.07
C MET A 1 16.60 49.88 -11.60
N SER A 2 17.26 50.91 -11.08
CA SER A 2 16.86 52.33 -11.14
C SER A 2 15.92 52.61 -9.98
N ASP A 3 16.54 53.17 -8.95
CA ASP A 3 15.92 54.01 -7.94
C ASP A 3 15.01 55.05 -8.59
N ASP A 4 13.72 55.03 -8.23
CA ASP A 4 12.82 56.17 -8.38
C ASP A 4 11.99 56.27 -7.10
N CYS A 5 12.45 57.14 -6.19
CA CYS A 5 11.65 57.76 -5.15
C CYS A 5 11.46 59.21 -5.57
N GLU A 6 10.28 59.58 -6.09
CA GLU A 6 9.90 60.98 -6.23
C GLU A 6 8.52 61.28 -5.63
N VAL A 7 8.58 62.27 -4.73
CA VAL A 7 7.60 63.29 -4.35
C VAL A 7 6.26 62.85 -3.76
N GLY A 8 6.16 63.03 -2.44
CA GLY A 8 4.93 63.57 -1.86
C GLY A 8 4.19 62.66 -0.89
N LEU A 9 4.86 62.07 0.09
CA LEU A 9 4.28 61.82 1.41
C LEU A 9 5.45 61.56 2.37
N MET A 10 5.45 62.25 3.50
CA MET A 10 6.43 62.18 4.60
C MET A 10 7.14 60.82 4.71
N CYS A 11 8.41 60.73 4.27
CA CYS A 11 9.31 59.64 4.66
C CYS A 11 9.69 59.84 6.13
N SER A 12 8.73 59.57 7.02
CA SER A 12 9.03 59.25 8.40
C SER A 12 9.81 57.95 8.39
N ARG A 13 11.15 58.04 8.45
CA ARG A 13 11.96 56.93 8.97
C ARG A 13 11.61 56.82 10.45
N GLN A 14 10.46 56.21 10.75
CA GLN A 14 10.21 55.73 12.09
C GLN A 14 11.39 54.81 12.42
N PRO A 15 12.17 55.07 13.49
CA PRO A 15 13.11 54.06 13.95
C PRO A 15 12.25 52.82 14.20
N LEU A 16 12.43 51.81 13.37
CA LEU A 16 11.79 50.52 13.58
C LEU A 16 12.32 50.06 14.93
N ASP A 17 11.50 50.22 15.97
CA ASP A 17 11.84 49.79 17.32
C ASP A 17 12.41 48.38 17.21
N PRO A 18 13.64 48.12 17.69
CA PRO A 18 14.27 46.81 17.56
C PRO A 18 13.37 45.71 18.16
N SER A 19 12.55 46.08 19.13
CA SER A 19 11.47 45.27 19.70
C SER A 19 10.41 44.85 18.67
N ARG A 20 9.93 45.76 17.81
CA ARG A 20 8.91 45.47 16.78
C ARG A 20 9.47 44.59 15.66
N VAL A 21 10.75 44.79 15.29
CA VAL A 21 11.45 43.96 14.31
C VAL A 21 11.66 42.54 14.86
N ALA A 22 12.08 42.42 16.11
CA ALA A 22 12.23 41.11 16.77
C ALA A 22 10.89 40.37 16.89
N LEU A 23 9.81 41.08 17.23
CA LEU A 23 8.47 40.50 17.33
C LEU A 23 7.96 40.00 15.97
N ALA A 24 8.16 40.79 14.91
CA ALA A 24 7.78 40.41 13.55
C ALA A 24 8.58 39.19 13.05
N ALA A 25 9.89 39.15 13.34
CA ALA A 25 10.74 38.00 13.01
C ALA A 25 10.32 36.73 13.77
N LEU A 26 9.98 36.84 15.06
CA LEU A 26 9.47 35.74 15.87
C LEU A 26 8.11 35.23 15.34
N LEU A 27 7.20 36.14 15.00
CA LEU A 27 5.91 35.79 14.40
C LEU A 27 6.09 35.09 13.05
N ALA A 28 7.00 35.57 12.20
CA ALA A 28 7.31 34.93 10.94
C ALA A 28 7.92 33.53 11.13
N LEU A 29 8.82 33.34 12.10
CA LEU A 29 9.38 32.04 12.46
C LEU A 29 8.32 31.06 12.97
N VAL A 30 7.35 31.52 13.77
CA VAL A 30 6.23 30.70 14.25
C VAL A 30 5.29 30.31 13.10
N LEU A 31 5.00 31.23 12.17
CA LEU A 31 4.18 30.96 11.00
C LEU A 31 4.83 29.92 10.06
N VAL A 32 6.12 30.05 9.78
CA VAL A 32 6.86 29.09 8.93
C VAL A 32 7.03 27.72 9.62
N GLY A 33 7.08 27.67 10.95
CA GLY A 33 7.17 26.43 11.72
C GLY A 33 5.87 25.60 11.79
N SER A 34 4.74 26.12 11.28
CA SER A 34 3.41 25.50 11.43
C SER A 34 2.94 24.66 10.22
N VAL A 35 3.70 24.63 9.12
CA VAL A 35 3.52 23.62 8.06
C VAL A 35 4.11 22.29 8.53
N ALA A 36 3.41 21.64 9.48
CA ALA A 36 3.58 20.22 9.69
C ALA A 36 3.17 19.53 8.38
N PRO A 37 4.00 18.66 7.78
CA PRO A 37 3.56 17.87 6.66
C PRO A 37 2.32 17.10 7.13
N ALA A 38 1.20 17.29 6.43
CA ALA A 38 0.09 16.38 6.54
C ALA A 38 0.61 15.03 6.05
N LEU A 39 1.03 14.19 6.99
CA LEU A 39 1.31 12.79 6.72
C LEU A 39 -0.05 12.17 6.38
N ALA A 40 -0.44 12.26 5.11
CA ALA A 40 -1.58 11.53 4.59
C ALA A 40 -1.33 10.06 4.89
N SER A 41 -2.22 9.44 5.68
CA SER A 41 -2.15 8.00 5.92
C SER A 41 -2.21 7.27 4.58
N SER A 42 -1.49 6.16 4.46
CA SER A 42 -1.60 5.31 3.27
C SER A 42 -3.06 4.97 2.99
N PRO A 43 -3.53 5.05 1.73
CA PRO A 43 -4.87 4.60 1.37
C PRO A 43 -5.10 3.16 1.84
N PRO A 44 -6.33 2.81 2.22
CA PRO A 44 -6.64 1.42 2.54
C PRO A 44 -6.43 0.54 1.30
N GLY A 45 -5.93 -0.67 1.52
CA GLY A 45 -5.71 -1.67 0.46
C GLY A 45 -6.47 -2.97 0.75
N PRO A 46 -6.61 -3.87 -0.24
CA PRO A 46 -7.29 -5.14 -0.01
C PRO A 46 -6.52 -6.06 0.92
N ILE A 47 -7.25 -6.97 1.58
CA ILE A 47 -6.64 -8.01 2.43
C ILE A 47 -5.73 -8.95 1.62
N CYS A 48 -6.17 -9.38 0.43
CA CYS A 48 -5.37 -10.18 -0.48
C CYS A 48 -4.77 -9.30 -1.58
N SER A 49 -3.44 -9.17 -1.61
CA SER A 49 -2.72 -8.39 -2.63
C SER A 49 -2.48 -9.11 -3.95
N TYR A 50 -2.75 -10.42 -4.01
CA TYR A 50 -2.56 -11.26 -5.20
C TYR A 50 -3.88 -11.74 -5.82
N CYS A 51 -5.00 -11.16 -5.41
CA CYS A 51 -6.32 -11.59 -5.82
C CYS A 51 -6.97 -10.54 -6.73
N GLY A 52 -7.79 -11.00 -7.69
CA GLY A 52 -8.66 -10.15 -8.50
C GLY A 52 -7.93 -8.98 -9.16
N ASP A 53 -8.52 -7.79 -9.06
CA ASP A 53 -8.03 -6.55 -9.66
C ASP A 53 -6.58 -6.22 -9.27
N SER A 54 -6.13 -6.54 -8.05
CA SER A 54 -4.73 -6.30 -7.66
C SER A 54 -3.76 -7.15 -8.48
N PHE A 55 -4.17 -8.36 -8.86
CA PHE A 55 -3.38 -9.21 -9.74
C PHE A 55 -3.42 -8.70 -11.19
N GLU A 56 -4.59 -8.28 -11.69
CA GLU A 56 -4.70 -7.66 -13.02
C GLU A 56 -3.81 -6.42 -13.16
N GLU A 57 -3.85 -5.53 -12.17
CA GLU A 57 -3.04 -4.31 -12.16
C GLU A 57 -1.54 -4.62 -12.14
N THR A 58 -1.14 -5.59 -11.32
CA THR A 58 0.26 -6.03 -11.25
C THR A 58 0.68 -6.68 -12.58
N ALA A 59 -0.17 -7.52 -13.18
CA ALA A 59 0.08 -8.12 -14.48
C ALA A 59 0.25 -7.07 -15.59
N ALA A 60 -0.65 -6.08 -15.64
CA ALA A 60 -0.62 -4.99 -16.60
C ALA A 60 0.66 -4.14 -16.46
N TYR A 61 1.15 -3.92 -15.24
CA TYR A 61 2.43 -3.22 -15.00
C TYR A 61 3.64 -3.95 -15.61
N HIS A 62 3.53 -5.27 -15.81
CA HIS A 62 4.55 -6.11 -16.46
C HIS A 62 4.17 -6.47 -17.91
N ASP A 63 3.32 -5.66 -18.57
CA ASP A 63 2.89 -5.85 -19.96
C ASP A 63 2.17 -7.19 -20.23
N VAL A 64 1.47 -7.72 -19.23
CA VAL A 64 0.61 -8.91 -19.34
C VAL A 64 -0.84 -8.47 -19.24
N ASP A 65 -1.53 -8.50 -20.37
CA ASP A 65 -2.98 -8.27 -20.42
C ASP A 65 -3.71 -9.56 -20.06
N LEU A 66 -4.42 -9.54 -18.93
CA LEU A 66 -5.28 -10.62 -18.49
C LEU A 66 -6.47 -10.06 -17.70
N THR A 67 -7.54 -10.83 -17.63
CA THR A 67 -8.71 -10.55 -16.81
C THR A 67 -8.93 -11.71 -15.84
N VAL A 68 -9.11 -11.40 -14.56
CA VAL A 68 -9.49 -12.35 -13.51
C VAL A 68 -11.01 -12.44 -13.48
N GLU A 69 -11.53 -13.60 -13.86
CA GLU A 69 -12.96 -13.88 -13.86
C GLU A 69 -13.48 -14.37 -12.51
N GLU A 70 -12.61 -14.95 -11.68
CA GLU A 70 -12.93 -15.37 -10.31
C GLU A 70 -11.65 -15.49 -9.47
N SER A 71 -11.70 -15.07 -8.22
CA SER A 71 -10.58 -15.11 -7.29
C SER A 71 -10.95 -15.72 -5.95
N ARG A 72 -10.10 -16.64 -5.47
CA ARG A 72 -10.27 -17.31 -4.18
C ARG A 72 -8.98 -17.29 -3.38
N ALA A 73 -9.07 -16.90 -2.12
CA ALA A 73 -8.01 -17.04 -1.14
C ALA A 73 -8.39 -18.02 -0.04
N VAL A 74 -7.45 -18.86 0.39
CA VAL A 74 -7.55 -19.73 1.55
C VAL A 74 -6.42 -19.43 2.52
N ILE A 75 -6.76 -19.19 3.78
CA ILE A 75 -5.80 -18.92 4.85
C ILE A 75 -5.77 -20.10 5.82
N ARG A 76 -4.61 -20.75 5.94
CA ARG A 76 -4.41 -21.82 6.92
C ARG A 76 -3.50 -21.35 8.04
N VAL A 77 -4.10 -21.06 9.19
CA VAL A 77 -3.35 -20.67 10.40
C VAL A 77 -2.79 -21.92 11.09
N ARG A 78 -1.49 -21.92 11.35
CA ARG A 78 -0.77 -22.97 12.05
C ARG A 78 -0.70 -22.72 13.55
N ALA A 79 -0.41 -23.78 14.29
CA ALA A 79 -0.33 -23.74 15.76
C ALA A 79 0.78 -22.81 16.29
N ASP A 80 1.82 -22.56 15.50
CA ASP A 80 2.92 -21.63 15.81
C ASP A 80 2.52 -20.16 15.62
N GLY A 81 1.34 -19.88 15.06
CA GLY A 81 0.84 -18.54 14.78
C GLY A 81 1.15 -18.03 13.36
N ASN A 82 1.88 -18.78 12.55
CA ASN A 82 2.10 -18.44 11.14
C ASN A 82 0.88 -18.86 10.30
N ALA A 83 0.70 -18.26 9.13
CA ALA A 83 -0.33 -18.68 8.20
C ALA A 83 0.23 -18.98 6.81
N THR A 84 -0.28 -20.00 6.16
CA THR A 84 -0.07 -20.23 4.73
C THR A 84 -1.26 -19.65 3.97
N TRP A 85 -0.97 -18.81 2.99
CA TRP A 85 -1.95 -18.32 2.03
C TRP A 85 -1.89 -19.16 0.76
N THR A 86 -3.04 -19.49 0.21
CA THR A 86 -3.18 -20.07 -1.13
C THR A 86 -4.22 -19.29 -1.88
N VAL A 87 -3.80 -18.64 -2.96
CA VAL A 87 -4.64 -17.82 -3.82
C VAL A 87 -4.78 -18.52 -5.15
N GLU A 88 -6.00 -18.59 -5.67
CA GLU A 88 -6.34 -19.11 -6.99
C GLU A 88 -7.09 -18.02 -7.75
N ASN A 89 -6.54 -17.57 -8.88
CA ASN A 89 -7.21 -16.67 -9.81
C ASN A 89 -7.55 -17.44 -11.07
N ARG A 90 -8.84 -17.54 -11.40
CA ARG A 90 -9.31 -17.99 -12.70
C ARG A 90 -9.24 -16.80 -13.64
N VAL A 91 -8.40 -16.90 -14.64
CA VAL A 91 -8.17 -15.83 -15.64
C VAL A 91 -8.79 -16.20 -16.98
N ASP A 92 -8.77 -15.27 -17.93
CA ASP A 92 -9.07 -15.59 -19.32
C ASP A 92 -7.99 -16.52 -19.92
N GLU A 93 -8.37 -17.28 -20.96
CA GLU A 93 -7.48 -18.29 -21.54
C GLU A 93 -6.22 -17.67 -22.16
N GLY A 94 -6.33 -16.48 -22.76
CA GLY A 94 -5.20 -15.80 -23.40
C GLY A 94 -4.13 -15.40 -22.39
N GLY A 95 -4.55 -14.83 -21.25
CA GLY A 95 -3.67 -14.52 -20.12
C GLY A 95 -3.00 -15.78 -19.56
N ALA A 96 -3.76 -16.88 -19.40
CA ALA A 96 -3.22 -18.14 -18.92
C ALA A 96 -2.18 -18.74 -19.89
N GLU A 97 -2.47 -18.78 -21.19
CA GLU A 97 -1.53 -19.24 -22.22
C GLU A 97 -0.24 -18.41 -22.20
N ARG A 98 -0.36 -17.08 -22.12
CA ARG A 98 0.80 -16.18 -22.06
C ARG A 98 1.70 -16.47 -20.87
N LEU A 99 1.11 -16.72 -19.70
CA LEU A 99 1.85 -17.04 -18.48
C LEU A 99 2.46 -18.45 -18.52
N ARG A 100 1.82 -19.42 -19.17
CA ARG A 100 2.40 -20.77 -19.39
C ARG A 100 3.59 -20.73 -20.35
N GLU A 101 3.50 -19.93 -21.41
CA GLU A 101 4.58 -19.76 -22.38
C GLU A 101 5.81 -19.08 -21.76
N ASN A 102 5.60 -18.18 -20.80
CA ASN A 102 6.66 -17.46 -20.13
C ASN A 102 6.46 -17.45 -18.59
N PRO A 103 6.75 -18.57 -17.91
CA PRO A 103 6.50 -18.70 -16.47
C PRO A 103 7.37 -17.77 -15.62
N ALA A 104 8.50 -17.29 -16.14
CA ALA A 104 9.36 -16.33 -15.45
C ALA A 104 8.64 -15.00 -15.15
N ILE A 105 7.60 -14.66 -15.91
CA ILE A 105 6.74 -13.50 -15.64
C ILE A 105 6.11 -13.61 -14.24
N LEU A 106 5.68 -14.79 -13.80
CA LEU A 106 5.09 -14.97 -12.47
C LEU A 106 6.09 -14.71 -11.34
N ASP A 107 7.38 -14.98 -11.59
CA ASP A 107 8.44 -14.68 -10.64
C ASP A 107 8.67 -13.16 -10.53
N GLU A 108 8.52 -12.43 -11.63
CA GLU A 108 8.61 -10.96 -11.65
C GLU A 108 7.38 -10.29 -11.00
N LEU A 109 6.20 -10.89 -11.14
CA LEU A 109 4.94 -10.43 -10.55
C LEU A 109 4.88 -10.64 -9.04
N THR A 110 5.81 -11.39 -8.44
CA THR A 110 5.75 -11.78 -7.04
C THR A 110 6.98 -11.42 -6.23
N GLY A 111 6.80 -11.31 -4.92
CA GLY A 111 7.90 -11.14 -3.98
C GLY A 111 8.69 -12.44 -3.75
N ARG A 112 9.83 -12.32 -3.08
CA ARG A 112 10.60 -13.50 -2.63
C ARG A 112 9.75 -14.40 -1.74
N ASN A 113 9.92 -15.72 -1.88
CA ASN A 113 9.22 -16.76 -1.13
C ASN A 113 7.71 -16.87 -1.43
N VAL A 114 7.32 -16.52 -2.66
CA VAL A 114 6.02 -16.85 -3.21
C VAL A 114 6.22 -17.99 -4.21
N GLU A 115 5.52 -19.09 -4.00
CA GLU A 115 5.42 -20.17 -4.97
C GLU A 115 4.30 -19.82 -5.94
N THR A 116 4.58 -19.91 -7.24
CA THR A 116 3.62 -19.59 -8.31
C THR A 116 3.42 -20.79 -9.24
N GLY A 117 2.31 -20.78 -9.96
CA GLY A 117 2.08 -21.73 -11.04
C GLY A 117 0.82 -21.42 -11.82
N VAL A 118 0.77 -21.91 -13.07
CA VAL A 118 -0.45 -21.93 -13.89
C VAL A 118 -0.87 -23.38 -14.04
N ALA A 119 -2.15 -23.68 -13.88
CA ALA A 119 -2.67 -25.01 -14.12
C ALA A 119 -2.57 -25.38 -15.61
N GLU A 120 -2.20 -26.63 -15.89
CA GLU A 120 -1.96 -27.15 -17.24
C GLU A 120 -3.26 -27.27 -18.05
N ASP A 121 -4.38 -27.59 -17.39
CA ASP A 121 -5.64 -28.00 -18.02
C ASP A 121 -6.76 -26.95 -17.91
N ARG A 122 -6.48 -25.82 -17.27
CA ARG A 122 -7.46 -24.77 -16.97
C ARG A 122 -6.77 -23.43 -16.73
N PRO A 123 -7.43 -22.30 -17.00
CA PRO A 123 -6.82 -20.97 -16.87
C PRO A 123 -6.83 -20.51 -15.41
N VAL A 124 -6.07 -21.20 -14.56
CA VAL A 124 -5.97 -20.88 -13.13
C VAL A 124 -4.53 -20.61 -12.74
N VAL A 125 -4.27 -19.43 -12.22
CA VAL A 125 -2.98 -19.01 -11.65
C VAL A 125 -3.04 -19.16 -10.14
N THR A 126 -2.03 -19.81 -9.55
CA THR A 126 -1.94 -20.04 -8.11
C THR A 126 -0.77 -19.28 -7.51
N PHE A 127 -1.00 -18.63 -6.37
CA PHE A 127 0.03 -18.06 -5.52
C PHE A 127 0.00 -18.72 -4.15
N ARG A 128 1.16 -19.12 -3.63
CA ARG A 128 1.28 -19.69 -2.29
C ARG A 128 2.43 -19.04 -1.54
N TYR A 129 2.16 -18.54 -0.34
CA TYR A 129 3.16 -17.87 0.46
C TYR A 129 2.88 -17.98 1.96
N GLU A 130 3.94 -17.81 2.74
CA GLU A 130 3.89 -17.82 4.20
C GLU A 130 3.74 -16.40 4.74
N ARG A 131 2.92 -16.26 5.78
CA ARG A 131 2.75 -15.04 6.57
C ARG A 131 3.14 -15.31 8.02
N PRO A 132 4.36 -14.92 8.41
CA PRO A 132 4.81 -15.12 9.78
C PRO A 132 4.03 -14.20 10.74
N GLY A 133 3.75 -14.68 11.95
CA GLY A 133 3.14 -13.87 13.01
C GLY A 133 1.68 -13.46 12.75
N PHE A 134 0.99 -14.17 11.86
CA PHE A 134 -0.40 -13.92 11.49
C PHE A 134 -1.37 -13.97 12.69
N ALA A 135 -1.11 -14.89 13.62
CA ALA A 135 -1.84 -15.07 14.86
C ALA A 135 -0.88 -15.17 16.05
N ARG A 136 -1.39 -14.79 17.23
CA ARG A 136 -0.65 -14.92 18.50
C ARG A 136 -1.40 -15.83 19.45
N ARG A 137 -0.64 -16.55 20.27
CA ARG A 137 -1.18 -17.40 21.32
C ARG A 137 -1.49 -16.56 22.57
N THR A 138 -2.68 -16.76 23.12
CA THR A 138 -3.12 -16.15 24.38
C THR A 138 -2.64 -16.97 25.58
N LEU A 139 -2.71 -16.39 26.79
CA LEU A 139 -2.38 -17.08 28.04
C LEU A 139 -3.26 -18.32 28.30
N GLY A 140 -4.44 -18.41 27.68
CA GLY A 140 -5.34 -19.57 27.72
C GLY A 140 -5.11 -20.61 26.62
N GLY A 141 -4.06 -20.44 25.79
CA GLY A 141 -3.71 -21.39 24.73
C GLY A 141 -4.46 -21.22 23.40
N ALA A 142 -5.47 -20.36 23.34
CA ALA A 142 -6.17 -20.03 22.09
C ALA A 142 -5.28 -19.18 21.16
N LEU A 143 -5.43 -19.35 19.84
CA LEU A 143 -4.85 -18.48 18.82
C LEU A 143 -5.82 -17.37 18.46
N VAL A 144 -5.32 -16.14 18.40
CA VAL A 144 -6.06 -14.96 17.96
C VAL A 144 -5.33 -14.37 16.76
N VAL A 145 -6.04 -14.18 15.65
CA VAL A 145 -5.51 -13.51 14.44
C VAL A 145 -5.30 -12.03 14.77
N THR A 146 -4.06 -11.56 14.60
CA THR A 146 -3.69 -10.17 14.93
C THR A 146 -3.36 -9.34 13.70
N GLU A 147 -3.15 -9.98 12.55
CA GLU A 147 -2.78 -9.31 11.29
C GLU A 147 -3.80 -8.25 10.85
N PHE A 148 -5.08 -8.48 11.09
CA PHE A 148 -6.14 -7.57 10.64
C PHE A 148 -6.52 -6.53 11.69
N HIS A 149 -5.81 -6.46 12.82
CA HIS A 149 -6.11 -5.47 13.85
C HIS A 149 -5.47 -4.11 13.49
N PRO A 150 -6.29 -3.06 13.27
CA PRO A 150 -5.82 -1.77 12.75
C PRO A 150 -4.79 -1.10 13.68
N ASP A 151 -4.94 -1.30 14.99
CA ASP A 151 -4.03 -0.76 16.01
C ASP A 151 -2.61 -1.35 15.91
N TRP A 152 -2.44 -2.53 15.30
CA TRP A 152 -1.21 -3.32 15.38
C TRP A 152 -0.44 -3.36 14.06
N THR A 153 -1.13 -3.18 12.92
CA THR A 153 -0.49 -3.32 11.60
C THR A 153 -0.28 -2.00 10.86
N ARG A 154 -0.78 -0.86 11.37
CA ARG A 154 -0.87 0.42 10.63
C ARG A 154 -1.47 0.28 9.22
N ALA A 155 -2.07 -0.88 8.93
CA ALA A 155 -2.68 -1.21 7.67
C ALA A 155 -4.18 -0.98 7.83
N ASN A 156 -4.74 -0.19 6.93
CA ASN A 156 -6.18 -0.08 6.77
C ASN A 156 -6.56 -1.01 5.62
N TYR A 157 -7.50 -1.90 5.88
CA TYR A 157 -8.00 -2.81 4.87
C TYR A 157 -9.35 -2.34 4.34
N ASP A 158 -9.54 -2.41 3.02
CA ASP A 158 -10.84 -2.23 2.38
C ASP A 158 -11.15 -3.46 1.53
N GLY A 159 -12.21 -4.17 1.89
CA GLY A 159 -12.60 -5.42 1.24
C GLY A 159 -11.62 -6.59 1.40
N LEU A 160 -12.00 -7.73 0.82
CA LEU A 160 -11.20 -8.95 0.84
C LEU A 160 -10.11 -8.95 -0.24
N GLY A 161 -10.32 -8.19 -1.32
CA GLY A 161 -9.54 -8.29 -2.57
C GLY A 161 -9.83 -9.55 -3.38
N ALA A 162 -10.73 -10.41 -2.93
CA ALA A 162 -11.09 -11.67 -3.57
C ALA A 162 -12.61 -11.87 -3.55
N ASP A 163 -13.13 -12.62 -4.52
CA ASP A 163 -14.55 -13.02 -4.54
C ASP A 163 -14.88 -13.95 -3.36
N ARG A 164 -13.89 -14.73 -2.92
CA ARG A 164 -14.03 -15.61 -1.75
C ARG A 164 -12.75 -15.70 -0.94
N LEU A 165 -12.87 -15.50 0.37
CA LEU A 165 -11.79 -15.71 1.34
C LEU A 165 -12.27 -16.70 2.41
N VAL A 166 -11.50 -17.78 2.63
CA VAL A 166 -11.85 -18.89 3.54
C VAL A 166 -10.73 -19.22 4.51
#